data_AF-A0A2K8SEF9-F1
#
_entry.id   AF-A0A2K8SEF9-F1
#
_cell.length_a   1.000
_cell.length_b   1.000
_cell.length_c   1.000
_cell.angle_alpha   90.00
_cell.angle_beta   90.00
_cell.angle_gamma   90.00
#
_symmetry.space_group_name_H-M   'P 1'
#
loop_
_entity.id
_entity.type
_entity.pdbx_description
1 polymer ?
#
loop_
_entity_poly.entity_id
_entity_poly.type
_entity_poly.pdbx_seq_one_letter_code
_entity_poly.pdbx_strand_id
1 'polypeptide(L)'
;MADKRGTWSKEDRNIIWKDYISNKMFKYFQKLDKEKWDFSQEAPCPLCGSLMLKAQYQGVQPDKKYSWDIDHINENYEDNFINNLQPMHPKCNKQKAKSFGKY
;
A
#
# COMPACT_ATOMS: atom_id res chain seq x y z
N MET A 1 9.38 -5.54 9.96
CA MET A 1 8.78 -6.35 8.89
C MET A 1 7.94 -7.45 9.56
N ALA A 2 7.03 -8.12 8.84
CA ALA A 2 5.96 -8.94 9.43
C ALA A 2 6.43 -9.89 10.54
N ASP A 3 5.60 -10.04 11.58
CA ASP A 3 5.86 -11.03 12.63
C ASP A 3 5.66 -12.47 12.11
N LYS A 4 6.03 -13.46 12.93
CA LYS A 4 5.90 -14.90 12.61
C LYS A 4 4.45 -15.34 12.35
N ARG A 5 3.45 -14.49 12.64
CA ARG A 5 2.02 -14.72 12.41
C ARG A 5 1.52 -13.99 11.15
N GLY A 6 2.40 -13.36 10.39
CA GLY A 6 2.03 -12.54 9.22
C GLY A 6 1.37 -11.22 9.58
N THR A 7 1.49 -10.77 10.84
CA THR A 7 0.91 -9.51 11.30
C THR A 7 1.93 -8.39 11.17
N TRP A 8 1.47 -7.25 10.68
CA TRP A 8 2.28 -6.06 10.47
C TRP A 8 2.06 -5.04 11.57
N SER A 9 3.14 -4.63 12.24
CA SER A 9 3.10 -3.61 13.29
C SER A 9 2.75 -2.23 12.72
N LYS A 10 2.41 -1.29 13.61
CA LYS A 10 2.19 0.13 13.24
C LYS A 10 3.43 0.74 12.59
N GLU A 11 4.59 0.38 13.11
CA GLU A 11 5.87 0.87 12.61
C GLU A 11 6.16 0.34 11.21
N ASP A 12 5.94 -0.95 10.96
CA ASP A 12 6.15 -1.56 9.65
C ASP A 12 5.34 -0.91 8.55
N ARG A 13 4.04 -0.71 8.81
CA ARG A 13 3.16 -0.05 7.84
C ARG A 13 3.53 1.41 7.61
N ASN A 14 4.01 2.12 8.63
CA ASN A 14 4.55 3.46 8.46
C ASN A 14 5.82 3.47 7.59
N ILE A 15 6.70 2.48 7.75
CA ILE A 15 7.90 2.32 6.92
C ILE A 15 7.50 2.02 5.47
N ILE A 16 6.55 1.09 5.26
CA ILE A 16 6.01 0.74 3.94
C ILE A 16 5.38 1.95 3.25
N TRP A 17 4.59 2.74 3.97
CA TRP A 17 4.01 3.97 3.43
C TRP A 17 5.09 4.98 3.01
N LYS A 18 6.08 5.23 3.89
CA LYS A 18 7.18 6.17 3.62
C LYS A 18 8.02 5.74 2.42
N ASP A 19 8.31 4.45 2.31
CA ASP A 19 9.03 3.90 1.16
C ASP A 19 8.22 4.05 -0.13
N TYR A 20 6.92 3.78 -0.08
CA TYR A 20 6.05 3.91 -1.25
C TYR A 20 6.05 5.33 -1.83
N ILE A 21 5.77 6.34 -1.01
CA ILE A 21 5.71 7.75 -1.46
C ILE A 21 7.08 8.25 -1.95
N SER A 22 8.17 7.77 -1.36
CA SER A 22 9.52 8.23 -1.68
C SER A 22 10.10 7.57 -2.93
N ASN A 23 9.87 6.26 -3.09
CA ASN A 23 10.66 5.42 -4.00
C ASN A 23 9.84 4.71 -5.09
N LYS A 24 8.54 4.51 -4.88
CA LYS A 24 7.72 3.64 -5.75
C LYS A 24 6.61 4.38 -6.48
N MET A 25 5.97 5.33 -5.83
CA MET A 25 4.83 6.07 -6.37
C MET A 25 5.13 6.71 -7.73
N PHE A 26 6.31 7.29 -7.91
CA PHE A 26 6.73 7.91 -9.18
C PHE A 26 6.91 6.92 -10.33
N LYS A 27 7.10 5.62 -10.05
CA LYS A 27 7.14 4.58 -11.08
C LYS A 27 5.76 4.38 -11.72
N TYR A 28 4.70 4.51 -10.92
CA TYR A 28 3.31 4.33 -11.37
C TYR A 28 2.74 5.63 -11.94
N PHE A 29 3.17 6.78 -11.44
CA PHE A 29 2.60 8.07 -11.80
C PHE A 29 3.68 9.11 -12.08
N GLN A 30 4.20 9.11 -13.31
CA GLN A 30 5.27 10.02 -13.76
C GLN A 30 4.88 11.50 -13.75
N LYS A 31 3.58 11.83 -13.77
CA LYS A 31 3.04 13.19 -13.74
C LYS A 31 1.99 13.35 -12.63
N LEU A 32 2.38 13.09 -11.39
CA LEU A 32 1.57 13.53 -10.24
C LEU A 32 1.73 15.04 -10.04
N ASP A 33 0.61 15.75 -9.98
CA ASP A 33 0.57 17.10 -9.39
C ASP A 33 0.96 16.96 -7.92
N LYS A 34 2.26 17.12 -7.63
CA LYS A 34 2.79 17.03 -6.26
C LYS A 34 2.14 18.02 -5.31
N GLU A 35 1.55 19.10 -5.85
CA GLU A 35 0.87 20.15 -5.11
C GLU A 35 -0.56 19.76 -4.68
N LYS A 36 -1.16 18.73 -5.29
CA LYS A 36 -2.54 18.30 -4.99
C LYS A 36 -2.63 17.27 -3.87
N TRP A 37 -1.51 16.70 -3.44
CA TRP A 37 -1.49 15.56 -2.53
C TRP A 37 -0.62 15.84 -1.31
N ASP A 38 -1.18 15.66 -0.11
CA ASP A 38 -0.37 15.57 1.09
C ASP A 38 0.20 14.17 1.26
N PHE A 39 1.36 13.89 0.65
CA PHE A 39 2.01 12.56 0.72
C PHE A 39 2.31 12.07 2.15
N SER A 40 2.25 12.95 3.15
CA SER A 40 2.37 12.55 4.56
C SER A 40 1.13 11.81 5.07
N GLN A 41 -0.05 12.04 4.46
CA GLN A 41 -1.35 11.49 4.84
C GLN A 41 -2.06 10.71 3.73
N GLU A 42 -1.76 10.99 2.47
CA GLU A 42 -2.49 10.46 1.33
C GLU A 42 -1.60 10.12 0.14
N ALA A 43 -1.96 9.07 -0.59
CA ALA A 43 -1.22 8.66 -1.77
C ALA A 43 -2.15 7.90 -2.73
N PRO A 44 -1.89 7.93 -4.04
CA PRO A 44 -2.67 7.17 -5.00
C PRO A 44 -2.37 5.67 -4.86
N CYS A 45 -3.37 4.83 -5.08
CA CYS A 45 -3.20 3.38 -5.16
C CYS A 45 -2.42 2.98 -6.41
N PRO A 46 -1.40 2.10 -6.31
CA PRO A 46 -0.55 1.73 -7.44
C PRO A 46 -1.31 1.04 -8.58
N LEU A 47 -2.45 0.40 -8.29
CA LEU A 47 -3.24 -0.30 -9.30
C LEU A 47 -4.34 0.57 -9.93
N CYS A 48 -5.15 1.25 -9.12
CA CYS A 48 -6.33 1.96 -9.61
C CYS A 48 -6.20 3.49 -9.60
N GLY A 49 -5.07 4.04 -9.13
CA GLY A 49 -4.81 5.48 -9.05
C GLY A 49 -5.68 6.27 -8.08
N SER A 50 -6.67 5.63 -7.45
CA SER A 50 -7.58 6.29 -6.51
C SER A 50 -6.89 6.59 -5.17
N LEU A 51 -7.37 7.63 -4.49
CA LEU A 51 -6.89 8.07 -3.18
C LEU A 51 -6.87 6.93 -2.14
N MET A 52 -5.75 6.79 -1.46
CA MET A 52 -5.60 6.02 -0.22
C MET A 52 -5.20 6.99 0.90
N LEU A 53 -5.71 6.74 2.10
CA LEU A 53 -5.33 7.47 3.30
C LEU A 53 -4.41 6.61 4.17
N LYS A 54 -3.28 7.18 4.59
CA LYS A 54 -2.34 6.56 5.55
C LYS A 54 -3.01 6.16 6.86
N ALA A 55 -4.14 6.81 7.20
CA ALA A 55 -4.85 6.83 8.49
C ALA A 55 -5.35 5.48 9.05
N GLN A 56 -4.86 4.32 8.60
CA GLN A 56 -5.10 3.03 9.27
C GLN A 56 -4.68 2.99 10.76
N TYR A 57 -4.08 4.06 11.30
CA TYR A 57 -3.59 4.18 12.68
C TYR A 57 -4.12 5.35 13.48
N GLN A 58 -5.04 6.15 12.94
CA GLN A 58 -5.98 6.82 13.82
C GLN A 58 -6.91 5.75 14.38
N GLY A 59 -7.44 5.90 15.59
CA GLY A 59 -8.29 4.86 16.22
C GLY A 59 -9.52 4.43 15.39
N VAL A 60 -9.78 5.13 14.29
CA VAL A 60 -10.83 4.87 13.31
C VAL A 60 -10.17 4.46 11.99
N GLN A 61 -10.51 3.28 11.46
CA GLN A 61 -10.13 2.93 10.09
C GLN A 61 -10.81 3.92 9.13
N PRO A 62 -10.09 4.48 8.14
CA PRO A 62 -10.72 5.24 7.08
C PRO A 62 -11.74 4.36 6.34
N ASP A 63 -12.74 4.98 5.69
CA ASP A 63 -13.70 4.28 4.85
C ASP A 63 -12.99 3.23 3.98
N LYS A 64 -13.58 2.05 3.84
CA LYS A 64 -13.12 0.95 3.00
C LYS A 64 -12.66 1.43 1.61
N LYS A 65 -13.28 2.49 1.07
CA LYS A 65 -12.88 3.13 -0.18
C LYS A 65 -11.45 3.70 -0.17
N TYR A 66 -11.02 4.27 0.95
CA TYR A 66 -9.71 4.93 1.12
C TYR A 66 -8.72 4.08 1.92
N SER A 67 -9.17 2.95 2.48
CA SER A 67 -8.33 1.98 3.16
C SER A 67 -7.29 1.34 2.23
N TRP A 68 -6.17 0.92 2.79
CA TRP A 68 -5.13 0.18 2.07
C TRP A 68 -4.71 -1.04 2.89
N ASP A 69 -4.09 -1.99 2.21
CA ASP A 69 -3.50 -3.21 2.77
C ASP A 69 -2.09 -3.37 2.19
N ILE A 70 -1.32 -4.30 2.72
CA ILE A 70 0.03 -4.56 2.23
C ILE A 70 -0.04 -5.50 1.03
N ASP A 71 0.51 -5.02 -0.09
CA ASP A 71 0.75 -5.79 -1.31
C ASP A 71 2.23 -6.17 -1.42
N HIS A 72 2.46 -7.40 -1.90
CA HIS A 72 3.76 -7.90 -2.33
C HIS A 72 3.88 -7.70 -3.83
N ILE A 73 4.78 -6.82 -4.25
CA ILE A 73 4.96 -6.40 -5.65
C ILE A 73 5.25 -7.62 -6.53
N ASN A 74 6.18 -8.48 -6.11
CA ASN A 74 6.59 -9.70 -6.81
C ASN A 74 5.70 -10.92 -6.54
N GLU A 75 4.58 -10.74 -5.82
CA GLU A 75 3.60 -11.80 -5.51
C GLU A 75 4.12 -12.95 -4.62
N ASN A 76 5.35 -12.83 -4.13
CA ASN A 76 5.89 -13.72 -3.12
C ASN A 76 5.52 -13.20 -1.72
N TYR A 77 4.49 -13.80 -1.13
CA TYR A 77 4.01 -13.46 0.22
C TYR A 77 5.01 -13.76 1.34
N GLU A 78 6.06 -14.54 1.07
CA GLU A 78 7.15 -14.79 2.01
C GLU A 78 8.24 -13.71 1.94
N ASP A 79 8.31 -12.96 0.83
CA ASP A 79 9.28 -11.90 0.62
C ASP A 79 8.81 -10.60 1.30
N ASN A 80 9.14 -10.48 2.58
CA ASN A 80 8.81 -9.32 3.40
C ASN A 80 9.88 -8.21 3.34
N PHE A 81 10.75 -8.19 2.33
CA PHE A 81 11.70 -7.10 2.16
C PHE A 81 10.97 -5.81 1.75
N ILE A 82 11.38 -4.68 2.33
CA ILE A 82 10.68 -3.39 2.14
C ILE A 82 10.53 -3.00 0.67
N ASN A 83 11.52 -3.30 -0.17
CA ASN A 83 11.50 -3.06 -1.61
C ASN A 83 10.36 -3.80 -2.33
N ASN A 84 9.89 -4.92 -1.77
CA ASN A 84 8.78 -5.71 -2.28
C ASN A 84 7.41 -5.32 -1.72
N LEU A 85 7.34 -4.49 -0.69
CA LEU A 85 6.08 -4.17 0.00
C LEU A 85 5.52 -2.82 -0.43
N GLN A 86 4.22 -2.72 -0.66
CA GLN A 86 3.59 -1.43 -0.96
C GLN A 86 2.15 -1.34 -0.44
N PRO A 87 1.61 -0.13 -0.20
CA PRO A 87 0.20 0.03 0.09
C PRO A 87 -0.64 -0.17 -1.17
N MET A 88 -1.76 -0.89 -1.05
CA MET A 88 -2.74 -1.05 -2.13
C MET A 88 -4.15 -1.18 -1.54
N HIS A 89 -5.20 -0.68 -2.22
CA HIS A 89 -6.56 -0.93 -1.73
C HIS A 89 -6.82 -2.43 -1.53
N PRO A 90 -7.55 -2.85 -0.48
CA PRO A 90 -7.84 -4.26 -0.24
C PRO A 90 -8.56 -4.93 -1.43
N LYS A 91 -9.44 -4.20 -2.13
CA LYS A 91 -10.10 -4.69 -3.35
C LYS A 91 -9.13 -4.93 -4.49
N CYS A 92 -8.14 -4.04 -4.66
CA CYS A 92 -7.11 -4.14 -5.69
C CYS A 92 -6.16 -5.30 -5.39
N ASN A 93 -5.80 -5.49 -4.12
CA ASN A 93 -5.01 -6.62 -3.65
C ASN A 93 -5.71 -7.97 -3.94
N LYS A 94 -7.00 -8.07 -3.61
CA LYS A 94 -7.81 -9.25 -3.93
C LYS A 94 -7.96 -9.50 -5.43
N GLN A 95 -8.14 -8.45 -6.23
CA GLN A 95 -8.22 -8.58 -7.69
C GLN A 95 -6.91 -9.08 -8.28
N LYS A 96 -5.78 -8.52 -7.85
CA LYS A 96 -4.44 -8.97 -8.22
C LYS A 96 -4.30 -10.47 -7.92
N ALA A 97 -4.55 -10.90 -6.68
CA ALA A 97 -4.47 -12.32 -6.29
C ALA A 97 -5.35 -13.26 -7.15
N LYS A 98 -6.55 -12.83 -7.55
CA LYS A 98 -7.47 -13.61 -8.40
C LYS A 98 -6.99 -13.77 -9.84
N SER A 99 -6.42 -12.72 -10.43
CA SER A 99 -5.90 -12.77 -11.81
C SER A 99 -4.77 -13.79 -11.98
N PHE A 100 -4.11 -14.18 -10.88
CA PHE A 100 -3.02 -15.16 -10.87
C PHE A 100 -3.45 -16.58 -10.45
N GLY A 101 -4.76 -16.88 -10.44
CA GLY A 101 -5.25 -18.25 -10.30
C GLY A 101 -5.06 -18.87 -8.90
N LYS A 102 -4.92 -18.06 -7.84
CA LYS A 102 -4.87 -18.55 -6.46
C LYS A 102 -6.27 -18.50 -5.81
N TYR A 103 -7.18 -19.34 -6.29
CA TYR A 103 -8.36 -19.85 -5.57
C TYR A 103 -8.78 -21.20 -6.16
#